data_AF-A0A6A5QA16-F1
#
_entry.id   AF-A0A6A5QA16-F1
#
_cell.length_a   1.000
_cell.length_b   1.000
_cell.length_c   1.000
_cell.angle_alpha   90.00
_cell.angle_beta   90.00
_cell.angle_gamma   90.00
#
_symmetry.space_group_name_H-M   'P 1'
#
loop_
_entity.id
_entity.type
_entity.pdbx_description
1 polymer ?
#
loop_
_entity_poly.entity_id
_entity_poly.type
_entity_poly.pdbx_seq_one_letter_code
_entity_poly.pdbx_strand_id
1 'polypeptide(L)'
;MGKNTGTIHHCVGCEHRIGDISPGNCDVAPHRVGNQRLVFCKKHEMACRNGCRGWYHLKNQEGCLKCEGRWTAEANRAKAAEAKKKADAKHMADQSFWNPPKDRKRPS
;
A
#
# COMPACT_ATOMS: atom_id res chain seq x y z
N MET A 1 -27.48 11.01 34.28
CA MET A 1 -26.17 11.21 33.60
C MET A 1 -25.83 9.91 32.89
N GLY A 2 -26.10 9.82 31.59
CA GLY A 2 -25.84 8.62 30.78
C GLY A 2 -24.34 8.42 30.61
N LYS A 3 -23.85 7.22 30.98
CA LYS A 3 -22.45 6.83 30.79
C LYS A 3 -22.14 6.87 29.29
N ASN A 4 -21.06 7.54 28.89
CA ASN A 4 -20.50 7.41 27.55
C ASN A 4 -20.03 5.96 27.36
N THR A 5 -20.91 5.11 26.84
CA THR A 5 -20.71 3.68 26.63
C THR A 5 -19.90 3.45 25.36
N GLY A 6 -18.60 3.77 25.40
CA GLY A 6 -17.66 3.47 24.34
C GLY A 6 -17.88 4.29 23.07
N THR A 7 -16.80 4.65 22.41
CA THR A 7 -16.86 5.12 21.03
C THR A 7 -17.59 4.08 20.20
N ILE A 8 -18.82 4.38 19.78
CA ILE A 8 -19.45 3.69 18.65
C ILE A 8 -18.39 3.71 17.56
N HIS A 9 -18.01 2.53 17.05
CA HIS A 9 -17.04 2.43 15.97
C HIS A 9 -17.57 3.22 14.76
N HIS A 10 -17.16 4.47 14.66
CA HIS A 10 -17.48 5.33 13.54
C HIS A 10 -16.50 4.98 12.43
N CYS A 11 -16.93 4.05 11.57
CA CYS A 11 -16.26 3.84 10.29
C CYS A 11 -16.47 5.07 9.39
N VAL A 12 -15.56 5.31 8.45
CA VAL A 12 -15.65 6.41 7.46
C VAL A 12 -16.99 6.38 6.71
N GLY A 13 -17.54 5.18 6.52
CA GLY A 13 -18.86 4.96 5.91
C GLY A 13 -20.06 5.48 6.71
N CYS A 14 -19.87 5.95 7.93
CA CYS A 14 -20.93 6.63 8.67
C CYS A 14 -21.32 7.95 7.99
N GLU A 15 -20.32 8.69 7.54
CA GLU A 15 -20.48 10.04 6.98
C GLU A 15 -20.34 10.04 5.44
N HIS A 16 -19.57 9.10 4.89
CA HIS A 16 -19.22 9.09 3.47
C HIS A 16 -19.71 7.83 2.76
N ARG A 17 -19.93 7.96 1.45
CA ARG A 17 -20.22 6.83 0.58
C ARG A 17 -18.93 6.02 0.35
N ILE A 18 -19.00 4.70 0.48
CA ILE A 18 -17.88 3.79 0.27
C ILE A 18 -18.11 2.98 -1.02
N GLY A 19 -17.51 3.42 -2.13
CA GLY A 19 -17.83 2.88 -3.46
C GLY A 19 -19.32 3.10 -3.77
N ASP A 20 -20.07 2.01 -3.95
CA ASP A 20 -21.53 2.06 -4.17
C ASP A 20 -22.35 1.97 -2.88
N ILE A 21 -21.69 1.83 -1.71
CA ILE A 21 -22.35 1.61 -0.42
C ILE A 21 -22.71 2.95 0.20
N SER A 22 -24.02 3.20 0.39
CA SER A 22 -24.55 4.42 1.01
C SER A 22 -24.03 4.66 2.44
N PRO A 23 -23.92 5.92 2.87
CA PRO A 23 -23.52 6.25 4.24
C PRO A 23 -24.54 5.79 5.30
N GLY A 24 -24.18 5.90 6.58
CA GLY A 24 -25.05 5.61 7.73
C GLY A 24 -25.37 4.12 7.96
N ASN A 25 -26.23 3.83 8.93
CA ASN A 25 -26.61 2.47 9.38
C ASN A 25 -25.38 1.59 9.71
N CYS A 26 -24.44 2.16 10.44
CA CYS A 26 -23.24 1.45 10.89
C CYS A 26 -23.64 0.39 11.93
N ASP A 27 -23.39 -0.88 11.61
CA ASP A 27 -23.52 -2.00 12.54
C ASP A 27 -22.18 -2.70 12.72
N VAL A 28 -21.78 -2.89 13.97
CA VAL A 28 -20.51 -3.51 14.33
C VAL A 28 -20.69 -5.00 14.53
N ALA A 29 -19.90 -5.83 13.84
CA ALA A 29 -19.74 -7.23 14.23
C ALA A 29 -18.41 -7.43 14.92
N PRO A 30 -18.37 -8.25 15.97
CA PRO A 30 -17.17 -8.99 16.25
C PRO A 30 -16.94 -10.02 15.12
N HIS A 31 -15.85 -9.88 14.38
CA HIS A 31 -15.37 -10.88 13.44
C HIS A 31 -14.15 -11.59 14.04
N ARG A 32 -14.13 -12.93 14.03
CA ARG A 32 -12.92 -13.68 14.41
C ARG A 32 -12.06 -13.92 13.17
N VAL A 33 -10.77 -13.61 13.27
CA VAL A 33 -9.77 -13.96 12.26
C VAL A 33 -8.64 -14.71 12.98
N GLY A 34 -8.67 -16.03 12.89
CA GLY A 34 -7.85 -16.90 13.75
C GLY A 34 -8.18 -16.69 15.22
N ASN A 35 -7.16 -16.46 16.05
CA ASN A 35 -7.29 -16.24 17.50
C ASN A 35 -7.59 -14.77 17.88
N GLN A 36 -7.73 -13.87 16.90
CA GLN A 36 -7.98 -12.45 17.15
C GLN A 36 -9.43 -12.09 16.91
N ARG A 37 -10.00 -11.26 17.80
CA ARG A 37 -11.31 -10.64 17.64
C ARG A 37 -11.12 -9.25 17.04
N LEU A 38 -11.66 -9.06 15.85
CA LEU A 38 -11.75 -7.78 15.16
C LEU A 38 -13.14 -7.21 15.36
N VAL A 39 -13.24 -5.88 15.47
CA VAL A 39 -14.52 -5.16 15.45
C VAL A 39 -14.42 -4.16 14.31
N PHE A 40 -15.33 -4.29 13.35
CA PHE A 40 -15.44 -3.39 12.21
C PHE A 40 -16.91 -3.28 11.78
N CYS A 41 -17.24 -2.24 11.03
CA CYS A 41 -18.56 -2.03 10.46
C CYS A 41 -18.83 -3.08 9.38
N LYS A 42 -19.83 -3.94 9.57
CA LYS A 42 -20.23 -4.99 8.61
C LYS A 42 -20.58 -4.44 7.24
N LYS A 43 -21.11 -3.22 7.21
CA LYS A 43 -21.62 -2.58 6.01
C LYS A 43 -20.49 -2.02 5.16
N HIS A 44 -19.58 -1.24 5.75
CA HIS A 44 -18.60 -0.43 5.02
C HIS A 44 -17.19 -1.02 5.02
N GLU A 45 -16.88 -1.89 5.97
CA GLU A 45 -15.56 -2.46 6.15
C GLU A 45 -15.57 -3.98 6.00
N MET A 46 -14.39 -4.55 5.84
CA MET A 46 -14.18 -5.99 5.78
C MET A 46 -12.80 -6.38 6.28
N ALA A 47 -12.66 -7.63 6.72
CA ALA A 47 -11.37 -8.19 7.09
C ALA A 47 -10.40 -8.21 5.89
N CYS A 48 -9.13 -7.95 6.16
CA CYS A 48 -8.12 -7.92 5.10
C CYS A 48 -7.91 -9.30 4.49
N ARG A 49 -8.08 -9.38 3.17
CA ARG A 49 -7.95 -10.63 2.38
C ARG A 49 -6.49 -11.01 2.08
N ASN A 50 -5.56 -10.06 2.21
CA ASN A 50 -4.14 -10.23 1.86
C ASN A 50 -3.28 -10.82 3.00
N GLY A 51 -3.87 -11.62 3.90
CA GLY A 51 -3.17 -12.27 5.00
C GLY A 51 -2.81 -11.37 6.19
N CYS A 52 -3.26 -10.11 6.22
CA CYS A 52 -3.04 -9.21 7.36
C CYS A 52 -4.01 -9.54 8.50
N ARG A 53 -3.62 -10.48 9.37
CA ARG A 53 -4.39 -10.89 10.55
C ARG A 53 -4.61 -9.71 11.50
N GLY A 54 -5.84 -9.51 11.95
CA GLY A 54 -6.16 -8.41 12.86
C GLY A 54 -6.33 -7.05 12.17
N TRP A 55 -6.47 -7.01 10.84
CA TRP A 55 -6.68 -5.78 10.09
C TRP A 55 -7.95 -5.84 9.25
N TYR A 56 -8.55 -4.67 9.02
CA TYR A 56 -9.69 -4.45 8.14
C TYR A 56 -9.37 -3.34 7.14
N HIS A 57 -10.22 -3.19 6.14
CA HIS A 57 -10.21 -2.06 5.21
C HIS A 57 -11.62 -1.77 4.71
N LEU A 58 -11.80 -0.63 4.06
CA LEU A 58 -13.06 -0.30 3.41
C LEU A 58 -13.32 -1.29 2.26
N LYS A 59 -14.58 -1.64 2.01
CA LYS A 59 -14.93 -2.63 0.98
C LYS A 59 -14.54 -2.23 -0.44
N ASN A 60 -14.38 -0.93 -0.70
CA ASN A 60 -13.90 -0.40 -1.98
C ASN A 60 -12.36 -0.33 -2.08
N GLN A 61 -11.62 -0.65 -1.02
CA GLN A 61 -10.17 -0.72 -1.03
C GLN A 61 -9.71 -2.16 -1.33
N GLU A 62 -8.58 -2.28 -2.02
CA GLU A 62 -7.97 -3.58 -2.35
C GLU A 62 -7.23 -4.21 -1.16
N GLY A 63 -6.87 -3.42 -0.16
CA GLY A 63 -6.11 -3.89 0.99
C GLY A 63 -6.21 -2.96 2.18
N CYS A 64 -5.70 -3.41 3.32
CA CYS A 64 -5.56 -2.56 4.51
C CYS A 64 -4.35 -1.63 4.39
N LEU A 65 -4.24 -0.67 5.30
CA LEU A 65 -3.11 0.27 5.38
C LEU A 65 -1.74 -0.43 5.35
N LYS A 66 -1.63 -1.63 5.93
CA LYS A 66 -0.39 -2.43 5.87
C LYS A 66 -0.09 -2.95 4.46
N CYS A 67 -1.12 -3.33 3.69
CA CYS A 67 -0.97 -3.71 2.29
C CYS A 67 -0.54 -2.52 1.46
N GLU A 68 -1.20 -1.37 1.63
CA GLU A 68 -0.86 -0.13 0.94
C GLU A 68 0.58 0.29 1.21
N GLY A 69 1.03 0.22 2.47
CA GLY A 69 2.43 0.48 2.83
C GLY A 69 3.41 -0.47 2.14
N ARG A 70 3.09 -1.77 2.08
CA ARG A 70 3.93 -2.77 1.38
C ARG A 70 4.03 -2.47 -0.11
N TRP A 71 2.89 -2.24 -0.78
CA TRP A 71 2.86 -1.95 -2.21
C TRP A 71 3.59 -0.65 -2.55
N THR A 72 3.43 0.37 -1.72
CA THR A 72 4.14 1.65 -1.89
C THR A 72 5.65 1.45 -1.73
N ALA A 73 6.09 0.67 -0.74
CA ALA A 73 7.50 0.35 -0.56
C ALA A 73 8.08 -0.45 -1.74
N GLU A 74 7.34 -1.43 -2.26
CA GLU A 74 7.73 -2.21 -3.45
C GLU A 74 7.85 -1.32 -4.69
N ALA A 75 6.85 -0.44 -4.93
CA ALA A 75 6.89 0.52 -6.03
C ALA A 75 8.09 1.48 -5.92
N ASN A 76 8.42 1.96 -4.71
CA ASN A 76 9.57 2.82 -4.48
C ASN A 76 10.89 2.09 -4.72
N ARG A 77 11.01 0.82 -4.31
CA ARG A 77 12.19 -0.01 -4.61
C ARG A 77 12.37 -0.24 -6.11
N ALA A 78 11.28 -0.51 -6.84
CA ALA A 78 11.31 -0.66 -8.29
C ALA A 78 11.79 0.63 -8.99
N LYS A 79 11.26 1.79 -8.58
CA LYS A 79 11.71 3.10 -9.07
C LYS A 79 13.18 3.37 -8.78
N ALA A 80 13.65 3.05 -7.57
CA ALA A 80 15.06 3.21 -7.20
C ALA A 80 15.99 2.30 -8.01
N ALA A 81 15.59 1.05 -8.27
CA ALA A 81 16.36 0.13 -9.10
C ALA A 81 16.46 0.62 -10.56
N GLU A 82 15.37 1.11 -11.13
CA GLU A 82 15.34 1.73 -12.47
C GLU A 82 16.22 2.98 -12.54
N ALA A 83 16.16 3.85 -11.54
CA ALA A 83 16.98 5.05 -11.46
C ALA A 83 18.47 4.69 -11.37
N LYS A 84 18.83 3.66 -10.58
CA LYS A 84 20.20 3.16 -10.49
C LYS A 84 20.71 2.64 -11.83
N LYS A 85 19.93 1.81 -12.54
CA LYS A 85 20.30 1.33 -13.89
C LYS A 85 20.57 2.47 -14.86
N LYS A 86 19.72 3.51 -14.84
CA LYS A 86 19.91 4.70 -15.69
C LYS A 86 21.16 5.49 -15.31
N ALA A 87 21.44 5.64 -14.01
CA ALA A 87 22.65 6.30 -13.53
C ALA A 87 23.91 5.53 -13.91
N ASP A 88 23.92 4.20 -13.73
CA ASP A 88 25.03 3.33 -14.10
C ASP A 88 25.28 3.37 -15.61
N ALA A 89 24.22 3.31 -16.43
CA ALA A 89 24.33 3.43 -17.89
C ALA A 89 24.88 4.81 -18.31
N LYS A 90 24.41 5.90 -17.67
CA LYS A 90 24.94 7.25 -17.93
C LYS A 90 26.40 7.36 -17.54
N HIS A 91 26.80 6.79 -16.40
CA HIS A 91 28.18 6.80 -15.94
C HIS A 91 29.10 6.00 -16.88
N MET A 92 28.66 4.85 -17.39
CA MET A 92 29.43 4.10 -18.40
C MET A 92 29.56 4.88 -19.71
N ALA A 93 28.51 5.56 -20.17
CA ALA A 93 28.55 6.42 -21.35
C ALA A 93 29.48 7.62 -21.16
N ASP A 94 29.45 8.26 -19.99
CA ASP A 94 30.30 9.40 -19.65
C ASP A 94 31.77 8.99 -19.55
N GLN A 95 32.08 7.85 -18.91
CA GLN A 95 33.43 7.28 -18.92
C GLN A 95 33.92 6.97 -20.34
N SER A 96 33.08 6.42 -21.20
CA SER A 96 33.45 6.12 -22.59
C SER A 96 33.68 7.39 -23.40
N PHE A 97 32.96 8.48 -23.08
CA PHE A 97 33.12 9.78 -23.72
C PHE A 97 34.42 10.48 -23.30
N TRP A 98 34.70 10.56 -21.99
CA TRP A 98 35.91 11.22 -21.48
C TRP A 98 37.17 10.35 -21.58
N ASN A 99 37.00 9.03 -21.69
CA ASN A 99 38.10 8.07 -21.74
C ASN A 99 37.87 7.05 -22.86
N PRO A 100 37.88 7.49 -24.13
CA PRO A 100 37.60 6.62 -25.26
C PRO A 100 38.65 5.50 -25.33
N PRO A 101 38.25 4.26 -25.67
CA PRO A 101 39.19 3.16 -25.80
C PRO A 101 40.25 3.54 -26.85
N LYS A 102 41.53 3.47 -26.45
CA LYS A 102 42.64 3.70 -27.37
C LYS A 102 42.60 2.63 -28.45
N ASP A 103 42.23 3.02 -29.66
CA ASP A 103 42.27 2.16 -30.84
C ASP A 103 43.62 1.42 -30.90
N ARG A 104 43.53 0.10 -31.02
CA ARG A 104 44.68 -0.77 -31.13
C ARG A 104 45.36 -0.53 -32.48
N LYS A 105 46.54 0.09 -32.40
CA LYS A 105 47.66 0.12 -33.36
C LYS A 105 47.33 0.38 -34.84
N ARG A 106 47.90 1.49 -35.30
CA ARG A 106 48.20 1.87 -36.69
C ARG A 106 48.50 0.64 -37.58
N PRO A 107 47.81 0.44 -38.72
CA PRO A 107 48.20 -0.57 -39.69
C PRO A 107 49.61 -0.24 -40.18
N SER A 108 50.50 -1.24 -40.11
CA SER A 108 51.87 -1.19 -40.66
C SER A 108 51.83 -1.59 -42.12
#